data_AF-A0A5E7A379-F1
#
_entry.id   AF-A0A5E7A379-F1
#
_cell.length_a   1.000
_cell.length_b   1.000
_cell.length_c   1.000
_cell.angle_alpha   90.00
_cell.angle_beta   90.00
_cell.angle_gamma   90.00
#
_symmetry.space_group_name_H-M   'P 1'
#
loop_
_entity.id
_entity.type
_entity.pdbx_description
1 polymer ?
#
loop_
_entity_poly.entity_id
_entity_poly.type
_entity_poly.pdbx_seq_one_letter_code
_entity_poly.pdbx_strand_id
1 'polypeptide(L)'
;MSSRIEDLFCLYTDPEKKVRRVDLVTEINEAYAGHIEAQAVMYRCKEDSLDKALGGASHFITIAEGCYDYAVEGQLQATGTGLNHDSWLDFAAFINQARWDAEFHQANSLSPNLEHVFKLGAIRARLDCDTLGEVAYEALPEVLRDAAVGYLSLHEIAFLARMTEKAVRNATQPTAADRLVTRKEGTRTVVDSHEALRWLKGRRNFDQTELV
;
A
#
# COMPACT_ATOMS: atom_id res chain seq x y z
N MET A 1 19.02 -10.37 1.19
CA MET A 1 17.98 -9.43 0.73
C MET A 1 17.28 -8.95 1.98
N SER A 2 17.23 -7.63 2.20
CA SER A 2 16.35 -7.08 3.24
C SER A 2 14.91 -7.46 2.92
N SER A 3 14.10 -7.78 3.92
CA SER A 3 12.66 -7.93 3.73
C SER A 3 12.08 -6.59 3.30
N ARG A 4 11.14 -6.59 2.35
CA ARG A 4 10.39 -5.38 2.00
C ARG A 4 9.50 -4.98 3.17
N ILE A 5 9.27 -3.69 3.35
CA ILE A 5 8.56 -3.17 4.51
C ILE A 5 7.12 -3.67 4.56
N GLU A 6 6.43 -3.71 3.42
CA GLU A 6 5.06 -4.23 3.34
C GLU A 6 4.98 -5.73 3.66
N ASP A 7 6.05 -6.50 3.40
CA ASP A 7 6.08 -7.94 3.73
C ASP A 7 6.15 -8.20 5.24
N LEU A 8 6.53 -7.18 6.05
CA LEU A 8 6.64 -7.31 7.51
C LEU A 8 5.28 -7.28 8.21
N PHE A 9 4.34 -6.48 7.71
CA PHE A 9 3.08 -6.23 8.41
C PHE A 9 1.81 -6.30 7.55
N CYS A 10 1.87 -6.28 6.22
CA CYS A 10 0.68 -6.33 5.35
C CYS A 10 0.22 -7.77 5.08
N LEU A 11 -0.22 -8.46 6.13
CA LEU A 11 -0.57 -9.89 6.12
C LEU A 11 -2.01 -10.16 5.68
N TYR A 12 -2.93 -9.22 5.89
CA TYR A 12 -4.36 -9.37 5.61
C TYR A 12 -4.75 -8.65 4.31
N THR A 13 -4.05 -9.00 3.23
CA THR A 13 -4.21 -8.37 1.92
C THR A 13 -4.63 -9.36 0.84
N ASP A 14 -5.54 -8.94 -0.03
CA ASP A 14 -6.02 -9.73 -1.18
C ASP A 14 -5.93 -8.86 -2.45
N PRO A 15 -5.24 -9.29 -3.52
CA PRO A 15 -5.20 -8.58 -4.80
C PRO A 15 -6.57 -8.14 -5.35
N GLU A 16 -7.64 -8.91 -5.12
CA GLU A 16 -8.96 -8.61 -5.70
C GLU A 16 -9.75 -7.56 -4.90
N LYS A 17 -9.27 -7.22 -3.70
CA LYS A 17 -9.97 -6.33 -2.79
C LYS A 17 -10.11 -4.93 -3.39
N LYS A 18 -11.32 -4.38 -3.30
CA LYS A 18 -11.62 -3.01 -3.71
C LYS A 18 -11.87 -2.17 -2.47
N VAL A 19 -10.84 -1.44 -2.06
CA VAL A 19 -10.94 -0.50 -0.95
C VAL A 19 -11.62 0.78 -1.44
N ARG A 20 -12.65 1.24 -0.75
CA ARG A 20 -13.26 2.55 -1.00
C ARG A 20 -12.72 3.55 0.00
N ARG A 21 -12.55 4.80 -0.41
CA ARG A 21 -12.07 5.88 0.47
C ARG A 21 -12.88 6.00 1.76
N VAL A 22 -14.22 5.88 1.67
CA VAL A 22 -15.10 5.95 2.85
C VAL A 22 -14.82 4.84 3.86
N ASP A 23 -14.41 3.65 3.41
CA ASP A 23 -14.11 2.53 4.28
C ASP A 23 -12.83 2.77 5.09
N LEU A 24 -11.87 3.53 4.54
CA LEU A 24 -10.64 3.91 5.24
C LEU A 24 -10.93 4.79 6.45
N VAL A 25 -11.78 5.80 6.29
CA VAL A 25 -12.10 6.74 7.38
C VAL A 25 -12.76 6.00 8.53
N THR A 26 -13.72 5.11 8.24
CA THR A 26 -14.35 4.27 9.27
C THR A 26 -13.32 3.38 9.98
N GLU A 27 -12.51 2.66 9.20
CA GLU A 27 -11.50 1.74 9.75
C GLU A 27 -10.43 2.45 10.58
N ILE A 28 -10.00 3.66 10.21
CA ILE A 28 -9.04 4.43 10.99
C ILE A 28 -9.62 4.86 12.33
N ASN A 29 -10.89 5.29 12.36
CA ASN A 29 -11.53 5.67 13.62
C ASN A 29 -11.66 4.46 14.56
N GLU A 30 -12.03 3.29 14.02
CA GLU A 30 -12.11 2.04 14.77
C GLU A 30 -10.73 1.59 15.27
N ALA A 31 -9.73 1.57 14.38
CA ALA A 31 -8.35 1.23 14.69
C ALA A 31 -7.74 2.14 15.76
N TYR A 32 -7.96 3.46 15.63
CA TYR A 32 -7.49 4.44 16.58
C TYR A 32 -8.19 4.32 17.94
N ALA A 33 -9.51 4.09 17.97
CA ALA A 33 -10.23 3.86 19.23
C ALA A 33 -9.70 2.61 19.96
N GLY A 34 -9.50 1.50 19.23
CA GLY A 34 -8.91 0.29 19.79
C GLY A 34 -7.46 0.51 20.27
N HIS A 35 -6.67 1.29 19.54
CA HIS A 35 -5.33 1.71 19.98
C HIS A 35 -5.39 2.46 21.30
N ILE A 36 -6.25 3.47 21.42
CA ILE A 36 -6.41 4.26 22.66
C ILE A 36 -6.80 3.36 23.84
N GLU A 37 -7.74 2.43 23.66
CA GLU A 37 -8.14 1.46 24.68
C GLU A 37 -6.93 0.61 25.14
N ALA A 38 -6.21 0.00 24.19
CA ALA A 38 -5.05 -0.84 24.49
C ALA A 38 -3.95 -0.08 25.24
N GLN A 39 -3.61 1.12 24.77
CA GLN A 39 -2.56 1.94 25.37
C GLN A 39 -2.97 2.50 26.74
N ALA A 40 -4.25 2.85 26.93
CA ALA A 40 -4.77 3.29 28.22
C ALA A 40 -4.66 2.17 29.27
N VAL A 41 -4.97 0.93 28.90
CA VAL A 41 -4.76 -0.26 29.74
C VAL A 41 -3.28 -0.45 30.05
N MET A 42 -2.41 -0.40 29.04
CA MET A 42 -0.97 -0.64 29.19
C MET A 42 -0.31 0.39 30.12
N TYR A 43 -0.62 1.68 29.93
CA TYR A 43 -0.02 2.77 30.70
C TYR A 43 -0.82 3.15 31.96
N ARG A 44 -1.94 2.47 32.23
CA ARG A 44 -2.83 2.72 33.38
C ARG A 44 -3.30 4.16 33.45
N CYS A 45 -3.70 4.72 32.31
CA CYS A 45 -4.21 6.07 32.19
C CYS A 45 -5.66 6.07 31.67
N LYS A 46 -6.28 7.25 31.59
CA LYS A 46 -7.62 7.40 31.02
C LYS A 46 -7.53 7.59 29.51
N GLU A 47 -8.43 6.96 28.76
CA GLU A 47 -8.56 7.08 27.31
C GLU A 47 -8.64 8.54 26.86
N ASP A 48 -9.54 9.35 27.44
CA ASP A 48 -9.69 10.78 27.12
C ASP A 48 -8.38 11.58 27.27
N SER A 49 -7.57 11.23 28.27
CA SER A 49 -6.29 11.90 28.49
C SER A 49 -5.29 11.53 27.41
N LEU A 50 -5.30 10.28 26.96
CA LEU A 50 -4.42 9.78 25.90
C LEU A 50 -4.86 10.31 24.54
N ASP A 51 -6.15 10.28 24.23
CA ASP A 51 -6.70 10.83 22.99
C ASP A 51 -6.34 12.31 22.83
N LYS A 52 -6.52 13.09 23.90
CA LYS A 52 -6.11 14.49 23.92
C LYS A 52 -4.60 14.69 23.72
N ALA A 53 -3.77 13.76 24.22
CA ALA A 53 -2.32 13.84 24.06
C ALA A 53 -1.87 13.46 22.64
N LEU A 54 -2.54 12.51 22.00
CA LEU A 54 -2.23 12.02 20.66
C LEU A 54 -2.90 12.84 19.54
N GLY A 55 -3.91 13.64 19.87
CA GLY A 55 -4.54 14.58 18.93
C GLY A 55 -5.62 13.97 18.03
N GLY A 56 -6.16 12.81 18.39
CA GLY A 56 -7.23 12.15 17.66
C GLY A 56 -6.78 11.44 16.37
N ALA A 57 -7.74 10.80 15.70
CA ALA A 57 -7.50 10.04 14.49
C ALA A 57 -7.24 10.89 13.22
N SER A 58 -7.40 12.21 13.30
CA SER A 58 -7.39 13.12 12.14
C SER A 58 -6.08 13.10 11.33
N HIS A 59 -4.94 12.95 12.00
CA HIS A 59 -3.63 12.78 11.38
C HIS A 59 -3.60 11.56 10.47
N PHE A 60 -4.00 10.40 10.99
CA PHE A 60 -4.01 9.14 10.24
C PHE A 60 -5.05 9.13 9.12
N ILE A 61 -6.18 9.82 9.29
CA ILE A 61 -7.17 10.02 8.21
C ILE A 61 -6.51 10.75 7.03
N THR A 62 -5.85 11.88 7.30
CA THR A 62 -5.17 12.68 6.27
C THR A 62 -4.10 11.87 5.54
N ILE A 63 -3.31 11.10 6.29
CA ILE A 63 -2.28 10.23 5.71
C ILE A 63 -2.91 9.13 4.84
N ALA A 64 -3.93 8.44 5.34
CA ALA A 64 -4.56 7.35 4.59
C ALA A 64 -5.23 7.85 3.29
N GLU A 65 -5.81 9.05 3.30
CA GLU A 65 -6.35 9.68 2.10
C GLU A 65 -5.26 9.97 1.06
N GLY A 66 -4.13 10.55 1.47
CA GLY A 66 -3.01 10.78 0.55
C GLY A 66 -2.37 9.48 0.05
N CYS A 67 -2.28 8.44 0.90
CA CYS A 67 -1.83 7.12 0.47
C CYS A 67 -2.81 6.49 -0.52
N TYR A 68 -4.12 6.70 -0.34
CA TYR A 68 -5.15 6.24 -1.28
C TYR A 68 -5.07 6.97 -2.62
N ASP A 69 -4.92 8.29 -2.61
CA ASP A 69 -4.75 9.11 -3.82
C ASP A 69 -3.63 8.54 -4.69
N TYR A 70 -2.49 8.24 -4.07
CA TYR A 70 -1.36 7.66 -4.80
C TYR A 70 -1.59 6.19 -5.19
N ALA A 71 -1.82 5.31 -4.20
CA ALA A 71 -1.85 3.87 -4.41
C ALA A 71 -3.00 3.42 -5.32
N VAL A 72 -4.19 3.99 -5.09
CA VAL A 72 -5.44 3.58 -5.72
C VAL A 72 -5.73 4.41 -6.95
N GLU A 73 -5.68 5.75 -6.85
CA GLU A 73 -6.08 6.67 -7.93
C GLU A 73 -4.90 7.08 -8.83
N GLY A 74 -3.67 6.65 -8.52
CA GLY A 74 -2.49 6.96 -9.32
C GLY A 74 -2.06 8.43 -9.25
N GLN A 75 -2.48 9.19 -8.24
CA GLN A 75 -2.14 10.61 -8.12
C GLN A 75 -0.83 10.78 -7.37
N LEU A 76 0.27 10.96 -8.11
CA LEU A 76 1.58 11.24 -7.54
C LEU A 76 1.77 12.74 -7.40
N GLN A 77 1.70 13.22 -6.18
CA GLN A 77 1.94 14.63 -5.87
C GLN A 77 3.38 15.04 -6.22
N ALA A 78 3.55 16.24 -6.74
CA ALA A 78 4.87 16.81 -6.99
C ALA A 78 5.77 16.84 -5.72
N THR A 79 7.08 16.94 -5.94
CA THR A 79 8.06 17.00 -4.84
C THR A 79 7.73 18.12 -3.86
N GLY A 80 7.55 17.75 -2.59
CA GLY A 80 7.26 18.68 -1.50
C GLY A 80 5.79 19.07 -1.32
N THR A 81 4.88 18.62 -2.19
CA THR A 81 3.42 18.84 -2.02
C THR A 81 2.69 17.60 -1.50
N GLY A 82 3.25 16.41 -1.69
CA GLY A 82 2.70 15.14 -1.23
C GLY A 82 3.02 14.75 0.21
N LEU A 83 2.56 13.55 0.59
CA LEU A 83 2.95 12.91 1.84
C LEU A 83 4.47 12.69 1.86
N ASN A 84 5.10 13.14 2.94
CA ASN A 84 6.53 13.00 3.13
C ASN A 84 6.90 11.61 3.67
N HIS A 85 8.20 11.38 3.86
CA HIS A 85 8.73 10.14 4.42
C HIS A 85 8.10 9.78 5.77
N ASP A 86 8.05 10.74 6.68
CA ASP A 86 7.53 10.53 8.04
C ASP A 86 6.04 10.14 8.03
N SER A 87 5.24 10.72 7.13
CA SER A 87 3.82 10.38 6.99
C SER A 87 3.62 8.90 6.64
N TRP A 88 4.43 8.36 5.73
CA TRP A 88 4.35 6.94 5.37
C TRP A 88 4.88 6.01 6.46
N LEU A 89 5.90 6.45 7.21
CA LEU A 89 6.37 5.71 8.38
C LEU A 89 5.34 5.71 9.51
N ASP A 90 4.70 6.84 9.79
CA ASP A 90 3.60 6.95 10.75
C ASP A 90 2.45 6.01 10.36
N PHE A 91 2.13 5.93 9.06
CA PHE A 91 1.11 5.01 8.56
C PHE A 91 1.49 3.55 8.79
N ALA A 92 2.72 3.17 8.42
CA ALA A 92 3.24 1.82 8.66
C ALA A 92 3.26 1.45 10.14
N ALA A 93 3.71 2.38 10.99
CA ALA A 93 3.76 2.21 12.44
C ALA A 93 2.36 2.05 13.02
N PHE A 94 1.39 2.86 12.60
CA PHE A 94 0.01 2.76 13.03
C PHE A 94 -0.62 1.41 12.66
N ILE A 95 -0.47 0.97 11.41
CA ILE A 95 -0.96 -0.34 10.94
C ILE A 95 -0.33 -1.48 11.76
N ASN A 96 0.98 -1.43 11.98
CA ASN A 96 1.68 -2.46 12.74
C ASN A 96 1.28 -2.45 14.24
N GLN A 97 1.09 -1.27 14.83
CA GLN A 97 0.68 -1.13 16.23
C GLN A 97 -0.75 -1.62 16.43
N ALA A 98 -1.67 -1.25 15.54
CA ALA A 98 -3.04 -1.70 15.51
C ALA A 98 -3.16 -3.23 15.56
N ARG A 99 -2.23 -3.95 14.92
CA ARG A 99 -2.15 -5.41 15.02
C ARG A 99 -1.76 -5.89 16.42
N TRP A 100 -0.75 -5.28 17.04
CA TRP A 100 -0.31 -5.68 18.38
C TRP A 100 -1.34 -5.36 19.46
N ASP A 101 -2.05 -4.24 19.31
CA ASP A 101 -3.17 -3.88 20.17
C ASP A 101 -4.29 -4.94 20.05
N ALA A 102 -4.59 -5.41 18.84
CA ALA A 102 -5.57 -6.48 18.65
C ALA A 102 -5.11 -7.81 19.25
N GLU A 103 -3.85 -8.21 19.03
CA GLU A 103 -3.32 -9.49 19.49
C GLU A 103 -3.17 -9.56 21.02
N PHE A 104 -2.60 -8.54 21.63
CA PHE A 104 -2.24 -8.57 23.06
C PHE A 104 -3.30 -7.99 23.97
N HIS A 105 -4.11 -7.06 23.47
CA HIS A 105 -5.12 -6.36 24.26
C HIS A 105 -6.55 -6.71 23.82
N GLN A 106 -6.73 -7.57 22.81
CA GLN A 106 -8.04 -7.90 22.23
C GLN A 106 -8.80 -6.66 21.76
N ALA A 107 -8.07 -5.59 21.43
CA ALA A 107 -8.65 -4.36 20.93
C ALA A 107 -9.24 -4.62 19.54
N ASN A 108 -10.37 -3.99 19.23
CA ASN A 108 -10.95 -4.04 17.89
C ASN A 108 -10.21 -3.07 16.95
N SER A 109 -8.92 -3.31 16.73
CA SER A 109 -8.03 -2.37 16.04
C SER A 109 -7.50 -2.83 14.69
N LEU A 110 -7.77 -4.07 14.25
CA LEU A 110 -7.23 -4.60 12.99
C LEU A 110 -7.64 -3.73 11.79
N SER A 111 -6.67 -3.47 10.92
CA SER A 111 -6.83 -2.52 9.81
C SER A 111 -6.45 -3.10 8.43
N PRO A 112 -7.22 -4.09 7.90
CA PRO A 112 -6.89 -4.77 6.66
C PRO A 112 -7.10 -3.93 5.39
N ASN A 113 -7.88 -2.85 5.39
CA ASN A 113 -7.91 -1.91 4.26
C ASN A 113 -6.66 -1.02 4.28
N LEU A 114 -6.18 -0.61 5.46
CA LEU A 114 -4.97 0.19 5.58
C LEU A 114 -3.73 -0.58 5.11
N GLU A 115 -3.59 -1.85 5.54
CA GLU A 115 -2.56 -2.77 5.03
C GLU A 115 -2.61 -2.89 3.50
N HIS A 116 -3.82 -3.03 2.94
CA HIS A 116 -3.98 -3.18 1.50
C HIS A 116 -3.54 -1.92 0.74
N VAL A 117 -3.93 -0.72 1.21
CA VAL A 117 -3.52 0.54 0.58
C VAL A 117 -2.01 0.75 0.68
N PHE A 118 -1.41 0.49 1.85
CA PHE A 118 0.04 0.60 2.03
C PHE A 118 0.79 -0.32 1.06
N LYS A 119 0.41 -1.60 1.01
CA LYS A 119 1.03 -2.59 0.11
C LYS A 119 0.87 -2.21 -1.35
N LEU A 120 -0.32 -1.76 -1.77
CA LEU A 120 -0.54 -1.30 -3.14
C LEU A 120 0.33 -0.09 -3.48
N GLY A 121 0.49 0.87 -2.55
CA GLY A 121 1.36 2.02 -2.70
C GLY A 121 2.83 1.64 -2.86
N ALA A 122 3.33 0.71 -2.04
CA ALA A 122 4.70 0.19 -2.15
C ALA A 122 4.96 -0.54 -3.48
N ILE A 123 4.00 -1.34 -3.94
CA ILE A 123 4.08 -2.02 -5.24
C ILE A 123 4.06 -1.00 -6.39
N ARG A 124 3.20 0.01 -6.32
CA ARG A 124 3.10 1.07 -7.33
C ARG A 124 4.36 1.92 -7.39
N ALA A 125 4.96 2.27 -6.24
CA ALA A 125 6.21 3.00 -6.18
C ALA A 125 7.33 2.32 -6.97
N ARG A 126 7.42 0.99 -6.92
CA ARG A 126 8.39 0.23 -7.73
C ARG A 126 8.13 0.37 -9.23
N LEU A 127 6.87 0.25 -9.66
CA LEU A 127 6.49 0.45 -11.05
C LEU A 127 6.83 1.87 -11.53
N ASP A 128 6.52 2.88 -10.72
CA ASP A 128 6.68 4.28 -11.08
C ASP A 128 8.16 4.70 -11.10
N CYS A 129 8.96 4.25 -10.14
CA CYS A 129 10.43 4.47 -10.15
C CYS A 129 11.07 3.97 -11.46
N ASP A 130 10.63 2.81 -11.98
CA ASP A 130 11.14 2.28 -13.26
C ASP A 130 10.60 3.00 -14.49
N THR A 131 9.31 3.34 -14.47
CA THR A 131 8.60 3.78 -15.69
C THR A 131 8.53 5.29 -15.86
N LEU A 132 8.69 6.05 -14.77
CA LEU A 132 8.74 7.52 -14.75
C LEU A 132 10.16 8.04 -14.40
N GLY A 133 11.06 7.20 -13.87
CA GLY A 133 12.46 7.53 -13.55
C GLY A 133 12.60 8.63 -12.49
N GLU A 134 13.69 9.42 -12.55
CA GLU A 134 13.66 10.88 -12.34
C GLU A 134 12.59 11.42 -11.41
N VAL A 135 11.49 11.74 -12.07
CA VAL A 135 10.40 12.52 -11.49
C VAL A 135 9.67 11.75 -10.40
N ALA A 136 9.50 10.43 -10.57
CA ALA A 136 8.90 9.60 -9.54
C ALA A 136 9.86 9.42 -8.35
N TYR A 137 11.15 9.24 -8.61
CA TYR A 137 12.13 9.09 -7.53
C TYR A 137 12.18 10.34 -6.64
N GLU A 138 12.16 11.54 -7.22
CA GLU A 138 12.14 12.79 -6.46
C GLU A 138 10.81 13.03 -5.71
N ALA A 139 9.68 12.65 -6.30
CA ALA A 139 8.36 12.84 -5.71
C ALA A 139 8.03 11.82 -4.60
N LEU A 140 8.48 10.57 -4.74
CA LEU A 140 8.17 9.51 -3.79
C LEU A 140 8.91 9.69 -2.47
N PRO A 141 8.35 9.30 -1.33
CA PRO A 141 9.04 9.28 -0.04
C PRO A 141 10.10 8.18 0.00
N GLU A 142 11.22 8.40 0.71
CA GLU A 142 12.35 7.45 0.76
C GLU A 142 11.95 6.03 1.20
N VAL A 143 10.95 5.87 2.07
CA VAL A 143 10.49 4.56 2.54
C VAL A 143 9.91 3.69 1.40
N LEU A 144 9.44 4.33 0.33
CA LEU A 144 8.91 3.65 -0.85
C LEU A 144 9.93 3.53 -1.99
N ARG A 145 11.08 4.20 -1.90
CA ARG A 145 12.15 4.16 -2.92
C ARG A 145 13.00 2.89 -2.78
N ASP A 146 12.37 1.71 -2.77
CA ASP A 146 13.09 0.43 -2.70
C ASP A 146 13.99 0.28 -3.93
N ALA A 147 15.22 -0.20 -3.73
CA ALA A 147 16.22 -0.40 -4.77
C ALA A 147 15.96 -1.65 -5.64
N ALA A 148 15.01 -2.50 -5.26
CA ALA A 148 14.60 -3.67 -6.05
C ALA A 148 13.68 -3.24 -7.21
N VAL A 149 14.29 -2.59 -8.20
CA VAL A 149 13.65 -2.07 -9.40
C VAL A 149 13.98 -2.94 -10.62
N GLY A 150 13.09 -2.94 -11.62
CA GLY A 150 13.23 -3.58 -12.93
C GLY A 150 12.19 -4.66 -13.22
N TYR A 151 11.69 -5.37 -12.19
CA TYR A 151 10.73 -6.46 -12.38
C TYR A 151 9.66 -6.53 -11.29
N LEU A 152 8.45 -6.92 -11.70
CA LEU A 152 7.34 -7.27 -10.82
C LEU A 152 7.01 -8.76 -10.91
N SER A 153 6.66 -9.34 -9.77
CA SER A 153 6.07 -10.68 -9.70
C SER A 153 4.63 -10.69 -10.24
N LEU A 154 4.12 -11.87 -10.61
CA LEU A 154 2.72 -12.01 -11.02
C LEU A 154 1.73 -11.59 -9.91
N HIS A 155 2.13 -11.77 -8.65
CA HIS A 155 1.33 -11.37 -7.50
C HIS A 155 1.23 -9.84 -7.38
N GLU A 156 2.33 -9.12 -7.58
CA GLU A 156 2.34 -7.66 -7.55
C GLU A 156 1.53 -7.06 -8.71
N ILE A 157 1.60 -7.66 -9.89
CA ILE A 157 0.75 -7.28 -11.04
C ILE A 157 -0.72 -7.53 -10.73
N ALA A 158 -1.03 -8.61 -10.01
CA ALA A 158 -2.39 -8.91 -9.58
C ALA A 158 -2.96 -7.82 -8.65
N PHE A 159 -2.13 -7.29 -7.73
CA PHE A 159 -2.47 -6.15 -6.87
C PHE A 159 -2.76 -4.89 -7.69
N LEU A 160 -1.84 -4.50 -8.58
CA LEU A 160 -2.01 -3.29 -9.41
C LEU A 160 -3.24 -3.40 -10.33
N ALA A 161 -3.51 -4.59 -10.87
CA ALA A 161 -4.63 -4.82 -11.76
C ALA A 161 -5.96 -5.09 -11.04
N ARG A 162 -5.93 -5.22 -9.70
CA ARG A 162 -7.05 -5.61 -8.83
C ARG A 162 -7.78 -6.87 -9.31
N MET A 163 -7.05 -7.97 -9.47
CA MET A 163 -7.58 -9.26 -9.94
C MET A 163 -6.82 -10.46 -9.35
N THR A 164 -7.35 -11.68 -9.49
CA THR A 164 -6.61 -12.87 -9.06
C THR A 164 -5.25 -13.01 -9.77
N GLU A 165 -4.27 -13.55 -9.04
CA GLU A 165 -3.02 -14.02 -9.65
C GLU A 165 -3.26 -15.09 -10.73
N LYS A 166 -4.33 -15.88 -10.59
CA LYS A 166 -4.77 -16.84 -11.63
C LYS A 166 -5.11 -16.13 -12.94
N ALA A 167 -5.85 -15.02 -12.90
CA ALA A 167 -6.17 -14.23 -14.09
C ALA A 167 -4.91 -13.64 -14.74
N VAL A 168 -3.98 -13.13 -13.94
CA VAL A 168 -2.66 -12.66 -14.43
C VAL A 168 -1.89 -13.80 -15.09
N ARG A 169 -1.85 -14.98 -14.47
CA ARG A 169 -1.20 -16.18 -15.03
C ARG A 169 -1.83 -16.66 -16.33
N ASN A 170 -3.13 -16.47 -16.51
CA ASN A 170 -3.79 -16.76 -17.79
C ASN A 170 -3.37 -15.77 -18.87
N ALA A 171 -3.11 -14.51 -18.51
CA ALA A 171 -2.63 -13.50 -19.45
C ALA A 171 -1.20 -13.80 -19.96
N THR A 172 -0.42 -14.63 -19.27
CA THR A 172 0.95 -14.99 -19.73
C THR A 172 0.95 -16.07 -20.81
N GLN A 173 -0.19 -16.73 -21.05
CA GLN A 173 -0.30 -17.82 -22.02
C GLN A 173 -0.05 -17.32 -23.45
N PRO A 174 0.61 -18.12 -24.32
CA PRO A 174 0.90 -17.72 -25.70
C PRO A 174 -0.34 -17.36 -26.54
N THR A 175 -1.50 -17.89 -26.17
CA THR A 175 -2.78 -17.70 -26.86
C THR A 175 -3.60 -16.51 -26.33
N ALA A 176 -3.14 -15.83 -25.28
CA ALA A 176 -3.83 -14.67 -24.75
C ALA A 176 -3.79 -13.51 -25.75
N ALA A 177 -4.95 -12.86 -26.00
CA ALA A 177 -5.07 -11.79 -26.99
C ALA A 177 -4.19 -10.57 -26.65
N ASP A 178 -4.18 -10.17 -25.38
CA ASP A 178 -3.23 -9.19 -24.83
C ASP A 178 -2.30 -9.93 -23.85
N ARG A 179 -1.29 -10.59 -24.42
CA ARG A 179 -0.37 -11.44 -23.67
C ARG A 179 0.55 -10.60 -22.79
N LEU A 180 0.68 -11.00 -21.53
CA LEU A 180 1.66 -10.48 -20.57
C LEU A 180 2.98 -11.24 -20.73
N VAL A 181 4.01 -10.56 -21.24
CA VAL A 181 5.31 -11.19 -21.50
C VAL A 181 6.08 -11.35 -20.19
N THR A 182 6.43 -12.59 -19.87
CA THR A 182 7.20 -12.94 -18.67
C THR A 182 8.61 -13.38 -19.01
N ARG A 183 9.52 -13.25 -18.04
CA ARG A 183 10.85 -13.87 -18.06
C ARG A 183 11.11 -14.65 -16.77
N LYS A 184 12.20 -15.42 -16.78
CA LYS A 184 12.71 -16.10 -15.58
C LYS A 184 13.81 -15.28 -14.94
N GLU A 185 13.76 -15.15 -13.62
CA GLU A 185 14.82 -14.60 -12.79
C GLU A 185 15.08 -15.59 -11.64
N GLY A 186 16.18 -16.35 -11.77
CA GLY A 186 16.40 -17.53 -10.95
C GLY A 186 15.24 -18.52 -11.07
N THR A 187 14.57 -18.82 -9.96
CA THR A 187 13.40 -19.70 -9.92
C THR A 187 12.06 -18.97 -10.11
N ARG A 188 12.06 -17.63 -10.09
CA ARG A 188 10.85 -16.81 -10.12
C ARG A 188 10.45 -16.46 -11.56
N THR A 189 9.14 -16.35 -11.77
CA THR A 189 8.57 -15.81 -13.01
C THR A 189 8.21 -14.36 -12.75
N VAL A 190 8.80 -13.46 -13.53
CA VAL A 190 8.68 -12.02 -13.34
C VAL A 190 8.34 -11.35 -14.67
N VAL A 191 7.90 -10.10 -14.59
CA VAL A 191 7.56 -9.24 -15.72
C VAL A 191 8.37 -7.96 -15.59
N ASP A 192 8.93 -7.51 -16.70
CA ASP A 192 9.61 -6.21 -16.79
C ASP A 192 8.64 -5.07 -16.48
N SER A 193 9.08 -4.05 -15.73
CA SER A 193 8.21 -2.96 -15.29
C SER A 193 7.53 -2.21 -16.45
N HIS A 194 8.20 -2.02 -17.59
CA HIS A 194 7.59 -1.37 -18.75
C HIS A 194 6.54 -2.27 -19.44
N GLU A 195 6.80 -3.58 -19.49
CA GLU A 195 5.82 -4.55 -19.99
C GLU A 195 4.60 -4.66 -19.05
N ALA A 196 4.83 -4.65 -17.74
CA ALA A 196 3.77 -4.61 -16.74
C ALA A 196 2.89 -3.37 -16.95
N LEU A 197 3.50 -2.17 -17.08
CA LEU A 197 2.78 -0.93 -17.35
C LEU A 197 1.98 -1.00 -18.66
N ARG A 198 2.60 -1.47 -19.77
CA ARG A 198 1.91 -1.64 -21.06
C ARG A 198 0.63 -2.46 -20.91
N TRP A 199 0.70 -3.59 -20.21
CA TRP A 199 -0.43 -4.48 -20.02
C TRP A 199 -1.47 -3.91 -19.04
N LEU A 200 -1.02 -3.25 -17.98
CA LEU A 200 -1.84 -2.62 -16.95
C LEU A 200 -2.71 -1.47 -17.52
N LYS A 201 -2.19 -0.67 -18.46
CA LYS A 201 -2.96 0.40 -19.14
C LYS A 201 -4.24 -0.09 -19.82
N GLY A 202 -4.32 -1.38 -20.17
CA GLY A 202 -5.53 -2.00 -20.75
C GLY A 202 -6.53 -2.50 -19.71
N ARG A 203 -6.27 -2.35 -18.40
CA ARG A 203 -7.09 -2.91 -17.32
C ARG A 203 -7.99 -1.83 -16.72
N ARG A 204 -9.29 -2.15 -16.62
CA ARG A 204 -10.32 -1.22 -16.11
C ARG A 204 -10.07 -0.67 -14.70
N ASN A 205 -9.37 -1.43 -13.84
CA ASN A 205 -9.20 -1.07 -12.43
C ASN A 205 -7.79 -0.51 -12.12
N PHE A 206 -7.02 -0.18 -13.16
CA PHE A 206 -5.70 0.41 -13.03
C PHE A 206 -5.71 1.82 -13.61
N ASP A 207 -5.52 2.80 -12.75
CA ASP A 207 -5.27 4.17 -13.14
C ASP A 207 -3.76 4.36 -13.30
N GLN A 208 -3.35 4.83 -14.48
CA GLN A 208 -1.95 5.14 -14.73
C GLN A 208 -1.54 6.31 -13.85
N THR A 209 -0.33 6.25 -13.29
CA THR A 209 0.16 7.33 -12.45
C THR A 209 0.26 8.65 -13.22
N GLU A 210 -0.32 9.70 -12.66
CA GLU A 210 -0.29 11.08 -13.14
C GLU A 210 0.35 11.97 -12.06
N LEU A 211 1.16 12.93 -12.50
CA LEU A 211 1.71 13.95 -11.61
C LEU A 211 0.68 15.05 -11.41
N VAL A 212 0.39 15.37 -10.15
CA VAL A 212 -0.61 16.37 -9.74
C VAL A 212 -0.02 17.46 -8.86
#